data_AF-A0A645IP38-F1
#
_entry.id   AF-A0A645IP38-F1
#
_cell.length_a   1.000
_cell.length_b   1.000
_cell.length_c   1.000
_cell.angle_alpha   90.00
_cell.angle_beta   90.00
_cell.angle_gamma   90.00
#
_symmetry.space_group_name_H-M   'P 1'
#
loop_
_entity.id
_entity.type
_entity.pdbx_description
1 polymer ?
#
loop_
_entity_poly.entity_id
_entity_poly.type
_entity_poly.pdbx_seq_one_letter_code
_entity_poly.pdbx_strand_id
1 'polypeptide(L)'
;MIETIVPRARRVIAVTPNSERAELAEDLKVEIESLGVACEAVEDYREAYEKAISYCTEKDLLLISGSLYMIGDMRKIIRLHKKS
;
A
#
# COMPACT_ATOMS: atom_id res chain seq x y z
N MET A 1 -5.46 -4.94 -11.62
CA MET A 1 -4.28 -4.76 -10.74
C MET A 1 -4.29 -5.80 -9.65
N ILE A 2 -5.38 -5.89 -8.88
CA ILE A 2 -5.56 -6.85 -7.79
C ILE A 2 -5.24 -8.28 -8.26
N GLU A 3 -5.99 -8.84 -9.21
CA GLU A 3 -5.77 -10.20 -9.74
C GLU A 3 -4.37 -10.44 -10.35
N THR A 4 -3.67 -9.38 -10.77
CA THR A 4 -2.35 -9.50 -11.41
C THR A 4 -1.22 -9.43 -10.41
N ILE A 5 -1.31 -8.54 -9.43
CA ILE A 5 -0.20 -8.22 -8.50
C ILE A 5 -0.37 -8.96 -7.18
N VAL A 6 -1.59 -8.95 -6.62
CA VAL A 6 -1.87 -9.46 -5.27
C VAL A 6 -1.49 -10.94 -5.11
N PRO A 7 -1.80 -11.86 -6.05
CA PRO A 7 -1.41 -13.26 -5.89
C PRO A 7 0.10 -13.50 -5.84
N ARG A 8 0.92 -12.51 -6.21
CA ARG A 8 2.39 -12.57 -6.16
C ARG A 8 2.96 -11.86 -4.93
N ALA A 9 2.14 -11.10 -4.20
CA ALA A 9 2.55 -10.38 -3.02
C ALA A 9 2.52 -11.29 -1.79
N ARG A 10 3.53 -11.17 -0.91
CA ARG A 10 3.56 -11.87 0.38
C ARG A 10 2.59 -11.24 1.39
N ARG A 11 2.45 -9.91 1.32
CA ARG A 11 1.59 -9.08 2.16
C ARG A 11 1.12 -7.89 1.35
N VAL A 12 -0.05 -7.36 1.67
CA VAL A 12 -0.57 -6.14 1.06
C VAL A 12 -0.99 -5.17 2.16
N ILE A 13 -0.79 -3.86 1.90
CA ILE A 13 -1.37 -2.79 2.70
C ILE A 13 -2.27 -1.99 1.77
N ALA A 14 -3.57 -2.06 2.00
CA ALA A 14 -4.57 -1.23 1.34
C ALA A 14 -4.58 0.16 1.97
N VAL A 15 -4.65 1.19 1.13
CA VAL A 15 -4.72 2.59 1.58
C VAL A 15 -5.90 3.28 0.90
N THR A 16 -6.59 4.15 1.64
CA THR A 16 -7.68 4.97 1.10
C THR A 16 -7.08 6.15 0.37
N PRO A 17 -7.32 6.34 -0.95
CA PRO A 17 -6.87 7.55 -1.62
C PRO A 17 -7.48 8.81 -0.99
N ASN A 18 -6.71 9.89 -0.85
CA ASN A 18 -7.23 11.22 -0.45
C ASN A 18 -8.15 11.82 -1.55
N SER A 19 -9.34 11.26 -1.74
CA SER A 19 -10.35 11.72 -2.69
C SER A 19 -11.76 11.39 -2.20
N GLU A 20 -12.73 12.26 -2.47
CA GLU A 20 -14.15 12.09 -2.08
C GLU A 20 -14.85 10.83 -2.64
N ARG A 21 -14.23 10.11 -3.58
CA ARG A 21 -14.78 8.91 -4.23
C ARG A 21 -13.86 7.69 -4.08
N ALA A 22 -12.99 7.70 -3.07
CA ALA A 22 -12.08 6.61 -2.80
C ALA A 22 -12.84 5.38 -2.27
N GLU A 23 -12.51 4.21 -2.82
CA GLU A 23 -12.77 2.94 -2.14
C GLU A 23 -12.06 2.95 -0.79
N LEU A 24 -12.78 2.62 0.28
CA LEU A 24 -12.20 2.61 1.62
C LEU A 24 -11.17 1.49 1.69
N ALA A 25 -10.06 1.73 2.39
CA ALA A 25 -9.01 0.73 2.59
C ALA A 25 -9.54 -0.60 3.12
N GLU A 26 -10.61 -0.57 3.92
CA GLU A 26 -11.29 -1.77 4.43
C GLU A 26 -12.03 -2.56 3.35
N ASP A 27 -12.70 -1.90 2.40
CA ASP A 27 -13.39 -2.58 1.30
C ASP A 27 -12.37 -3.30 0.40
N LEU A 28 -11.30 -2.59 0.03
CA LEU A 28 -10.20 -3.15 -0.75
C LEU A 28 -9.49 -4.30 -0.02
N LYS A 29 -9.36 -4.20 1.30
CA LYS A 29 -8.80 -5.27 2.13
C LYS A 29 -9.65 -6.53 2.04
N VAL A 30 -10.99 -6.42 2.14
CA VAL A 30 -11.89 -7.58 2.02
C VAL A 30 -11.74 -8.27 0.66
N GLU A 31 -11.65 -7.49 -0.43
CA GLU A 31 -11.42 -8.04 -1.77
C GLU A 31 -10.08 -8.79 -1.85
N ILE A 32 -9.01 -8.20 -1.31
CA ILE A 32 -7.67 -8.81 -1.33
C ILE A 32 -7.60 -10.08 -0.47
N GLU A 33 -8.20 -10.05 0.73
CA GLU A 33 -8.25 -11.21 1.62
C GLU A 33 -9.03 -12.37 1.01
N SER A 34 -10.04 -12.09 0.18
CA SER A 34 -10.78 -13.12 -0.57
C SER A 34 -9.90 -13.91 -1.56
N LEU A 35 -8.75 -13.36 -1.94
CA LEU A 35 -7.74 -14.02 -2.78
C LEU A 35 -6.72 -14.84 -1.96
N GLY A 36 -6.90 -14.95 -0.64
CA GLY A 36 -6.02 -15.71 0.25
C GLY A 36 -4.71 -15.00 0.62
N VAL A 37 -4.63 -13.69 0.40
CA VAL A 37 -3.44 -12.89 0.72
C VAL A 37 -3.73 -12.00 1.93
N ALA A 38 -2.82 -12.01 2.91
CA ALA A 38 -2.94 -11.18 4.09
C ALA A 38 -2.88 -9.69 3.72
N CYS A 39 -3.89 -8.93 4.15
CA CYS A 39 -4.00 -7.51 3.88
C CYS A 39 -4.27 -6.70 5.15
N GLU A 40 -3.60 -5.55 5.28
CA GLU A 40 -3.88 -4.55 6.31
C GLU A 40 -4.52 -3.32 5.65
N ALA A 41 -5.49 -2.69 6.31
CA ALA A 41 -6.04 -1.41 5.88
C ALA A 41 -5.40 -0.29 6.73
N VAL A 42 -4.88 0.75 6.07
CA VAL A 42 -4.25 1.90 6.73
C VAL A 42 -4.69 3.17 6.01
N GLU A 43 -5.19 4.16 6.75
CA GLU A 43 -5.66 5.41 6.15
C GLU A 43 -4.53 6.39 5.86
N ASP A 44 -3.57 6.53 6.80
CA ASP A 44 -2.47 7.47 6.64
C ASP A 44 -1.34 6.88 5.79
N TYR A 45 -0.95 7.61 4.74
CA TYR A 45 0.08 7.16 3.82
C TYR A 45 1.47 7.05 4.47
N ARG A 46 1.79 7.90 5.45
CA ARG A 46 3.10 7.84 6.11
C ARG A 46 3.16 6.62 7.01
N GLU A 47 2.13 6.37 7.79
CA GLU A 47 2.00 5.15 8.60
C GLU A 47 2.09 3.90 7.71
N ALA A 48 1.35 3.87 6.61
CA ALA A 48 1.36 2.75 5.67
C ALA A 48 2.77 2.49 5.11
N TYR A 49 3.49 3.55 4.72
CA TYR A 49 4.86 3.43 4.23
C TYR A 49 5.84 2.96 5.31
N GLU A 50 5.79 3.56 6.51
CA GLU A 50 6.68 3.21 7.63
C GLU A 50 6.47 1.77 8.08
N LYS A 51 5.22 1.32 8.11
CA LYS A 51 4.87 -0.08 8.35
C LYS A 51 5.39 -0.99 7.23
N ALA A 52 5.13 -0.66 5.97
CA ALA A 52 5.57 -1.46 4.84
C ALA A 52 7.10 -1.62 4.79
N ILE A 53 7.85 -0.53 4.98
CA ILE A 53 9.32 -0.58 4.95
C ILE A 53 9.88 -1.36 6.16
N SER A 54 9.23 -1.30 7.33
CA SER A 54 9.63 -2.09 8.50
C SER A 54 9.52 -3.61 8.27
N TYR A 55 8.69 -4.04 7.33
CA TYR A 55 8.53 -5.44 6.95
C TYR A 55 9.56 -5.91 5.92
N CYS A 56 10.24 -4.99 5.24
CA CYS A 56 11.17 -5.30 4.17
C CYS A 56 12.60 -5.49 4.70
N THR A 57 13.29 -6.47 4.12
CA THR A 57 14.74 -6.63 4.19
C THR A 57 15.38 -6.14 2.89
N GLU A 58 16.71 -6.14 2.81
CA GLU A 58 17.46 -5.74 1.61
C GLU A 58 17.15 -6.59 0.36
N LYS A 59 16.55 -7.76 0.54
CA LYS A 59 16.19 -8.69 -0.55
C LYS A 59 14.73 -8.55 -1.01
N ASP A 60 13.95 -7.73 -0.32
CA ASP A 60 12.53 -7.57 -0.60
C ASP A 60 12.26 -6.40 -1.55
N LEU A 61 11.14 -6.48 -2.27
CA LEU A 61 10.62 -5.39 -3.10
C LEU A 61 9.37 -4.79 -2.44
N LEU A 62 9.44 -3.52 -2.08
CA LEU A 62 8.27 -2.72 -1.75
C LEU A 62 7.68 -2.12 -3.03
N LEU A 63 6.49 -2.57 -3.43
CA LEU A 63 5.76 -2.07 -4.58
C LEU A 63 4.61 -1.15 -4.13
N ILE A 64 4.65 0.11 -4.59
CA ILE A 64 3.55 1.06 -4.42
C ILE A 64 2.86 1.22 -5.77
N SER A 65 1.61 0.76 -5.86
CA SER A 65 0.81 0.73 -7.09
C SER A 65 -0.65 1.05 -6.77
N GLY A 66 -1.41 1.54 -7.74
CA GLY A 66 -2.72 2.11 -7.45
C GLY A 66 -3.07 3.28 -8.33
N SER A 67 -3.55 4.32 -7.67
CA SER A 67 -3.82 5.63 -8.24
C SER A 67 -2.54 6.46 -8.41
N LEU A 68 -2.46 7.21 -9.52
CA LEU A 68 -1.39 8.19 -9.74
C LEU A 68 -1.34 9.27 -8.66
N TYR A 69 -2.49 9.66 -8.09
CA TYR A 69 -2.56 10.63 -7.00
C TYR A 69 -1.92 10.09 -5.73
N MET A 70 -2.29 8.87 -5.34
CA MET A 70 -1.70 8.18 -4.18
C MET A 70 -0.20 7.97 -4.36
N ILE A 71 0.24 7.50 -5.53
CA ILE A 71 1.67 7.35 -5.85
C ILE A 71 2.39 8.70 -5.78
N GLY A 72 1.75 9.78 -6.25
CA GLY A 72 2.30 11.13 -6.20
C GLY A 72 2.61 11.61 -4.79
N ASP A 73 1.71 11.34 -3.84
CA ASP A 73 1.90 11.69 -2.42
C ASP A 73 2.88 10.76 -1.72
N MET A 74 2.78 9.45 -1.95
CA MET A 74 3.76 8.47 -1.45
C MET A 74 5.19 8.82 -1.89
N ARG A 75 5.39 9.27 -3.12
CA ARG A 75 6.71 9.72 -3.61
C ARG A 75 7.28 10.86 -2.76
N LYS A 76 6.45 11.77 -2.25
CA LYS A 76 6.90 12.87 -1.37
C LYS A 76 7.36 12.30 -0.02
N ILE A 77 6.59 11.39 0.57
CA ILE A 77 6.88 10.73 1.85
C ILE A 77 8.22 9.98 1.77
N ILE A 78 8.40 9.14 0.75
CA ILE A 78 9.61 8.33 0.55
C ILE A 78 10.86 9.21 0.43
N ARG A 79 10.75 10.34 -0.29
CA ARG A 79 11.87 11.29 -0.46
C ARG A 79 12.27 11.99 0.84
N LEU A 80 11.31 12.20 1.75
CA LEU A 80 11.59 12.78 3.06
C LEU A 80 12.26 11.75 3.99
N HIS A 81 11.81 10.49 3.94
CA HIS A 81 12.35 9.42 4.76
C HIS A 81 13.84 9.13 4.47
N LYS A 82 14.28 9.21 3.19
CA LYS A 82 15.70 9.00 2.82
C LYS A 82 16.67 10.08 3.34
N LYS A 83 16.18 11.19 3.90
CA LYS A 83 17.02 12.28 4.42
C LYS A 83 17.26 12.18 5.93
N SER A 84 16.56 11.27 6.61
CA SER A 84 16.68 10.99 8.04
C SER A 84 17.67 9.86 8.27
#